data_AF-A0A7W8HG00-F1
#
_entry.id   AF-A0A7W8HG00-F1
#
_cell.length_a   1.000
_cell.length_b   1.000
_cell.length_c   1.000
_cell.angle_alpha   90.00
_cell.angle_beta   90.00
_cell.angle_gamma   90.00
#
_symmetry.space_group_name_H-M   'P 1'
#
loop_
_entity.id
_entity.type
_entity.pdbx_description
1 polymer ?
#
loop_
_entity_poly.entity_id
_entity_poly.type
_entity_poly.pdbx_seq_one_letter_code
_entity_poly.pdbx_strand_id
1 'polypeptide(L)'
;MIDLFAGPGGLCEGFSSIVDERGLPRFAVKVSIEKDPVAHRTLLLRALFRKFPKGKAPRSYYQYVRGEITRDEFLALPEIRDAADAAAKEARCAELGATPHETIDGWIREALDGCSDWVLIGGPPCQAYSLAGRSRLRPRDPKAFENDKRHFLYTEYLRVIQEFRPSVFVMENVKGMLTSKHGGSRIFERILSDLSNPKNGLAYEVRSLVVHGGNLEPNDYVIEADDFGIPQSRHRVILWGVRADLAAATPALANDPKRFLLEKSPQKVSVRTALSGLPPLRSRLSREADSFQSWLDAMKTAPRSLKGWRSPLRTKIEALMASALEKAEQLKSPGAAFIRADVKPDDTMPMQLRSWYLDERLRGVLQHETRKHMRSDLHRYMFAACFSEAQGYAPDITIFPPRLLPDHVNIDEDDPPFKDRFKVQVGHAPSSTVVAHIKKDGHYYIHPDPIQCRSLTVREAARLQTFPDNYFFEGSRTEQYGQIGNAVPPLLASKIAKVIYRFLSSPRQAPRQLGETGGPPISS
;
A
#
# COMPACT_ATOMS: atom_id res chain seq x y z
N MET A 1 -7.19 12.55 14.39
CA MET A 1 -7.40 11.38 13.52
C MET A 1 -7.05 10.12 14.29
N ILE A 2 -7.84 9.07 14.11
CA ILE A 2 -7.64 7.74 14.70
C ILE A 2 -7.54 6.72 13.57
N ASP A 3 -6.54 5.83 13.62
CA ASP A 3 -6.28 4.80 12.62
C ASP A 3 -6.43 3.40 13.22
N LEU A 4 -7.38 2.63 12.73
CA LEU A 4 -7.60 1.24 13.13
C LEU A 4 -7.02 0.30 12.07
N PHE A 5 -6.43 -0.82 12.50
CA PHE A 5 -5.80 -1.76 11.58
C PHE A 5 -4.66 -1.10 10.78
N ALA A 6 -3.84 -0.31 11.47
CA ALA A 6 -2.91 0.64 10.87
C ALA A 6 -1.84 -0.02 9.97
N GLY A 7 -1.53 -1.30 10.18
CA GLY A 7 -0.45 -1.99 9.48
C GLY A 7 0.88 -1.27 9.70
N PRO A 8 1.71 -1.10 8.65
CA PRO A 8 2.92 -0.28 8.76
C PRO A 8 2.64 1.22 8.70
N GLY A 9 1.38 1.67 8.61
CA GLY A 9 1.00 3.09 8.61
C GLY A 9 0.80 3.74 7.24
N GLY A 10 0.56 2.97 6.17
CA GLY A 10 0.48 3.54 4.81
C GLY A 10 -0.67 4.56 4.61
N LEU A 11 -1.85 4.26 5.15
CA LEU A 11 -3.01 5.18 5.10
C LEU A 11 -2.75 6.42 5.97
N CYS A 12 -2.30 6.21 7.20
CA CYS A 12 -1.92 7.28 8.13
C CYS A 12 -0.82 8.21 7.60
N GLU A 13 0.19 7.67 6.90
CA GLU A 13 1.26 8.46 6.28
C GLU A 13 0.70 9.45 5.25
N GLY A 14 -0.26 9.02 4.43
CA GLY A 14 -0.93 9.90 3.48
C GLY A 14 -1.71 11.03 4.17
N PHE A 15 -2.50 10.71 5.20
CA PHE A 15 -3.28 11.71 5.93
C PHE A 15 -2.41 12.71 6.69
N SER A 16 -1.39 12.22 7.39
CA SER A 16 -0.47 13.07 8.16
C SER A 16 0.39 13.98 7.28
N SER A 17 0.48 13.72 5.97
CA SER A 17 1.20 14.59 5.02
C SER A 17 0.50 15.92 4.73
N ILE A 18 -0.78 16.08 5.10
CA ILE A 18 -1.53 17.31 4.83
C ILE A 18 -1.17 18.37 5.85
N VAL A 19 -0.63 19.48 5.36
CA VAL A 19 -0.25 20.65 6.14
C VAL A 19 -0.91 21.91 5.61
N ASP A 20 -1.00 22.95 6.44
CA ASP A 20 -1.42 24.28 6.01
C ASP A 20 -0.29 25.09 5.37
N GLU A 21 -0.59 26.33 4.97
CA GLU A 21 0.37 27.27 4.38
C GLU A 21 1.56 27.58 5.32
N ARG A 22 1.40 27.39 6.63
CA ARG A 22 2.45 27.56 7.64
C ARG A 22 3.19 26.24 7.95
N GLY A 23 2.85 25.16 7.26
CA GLY A 23 3.43 23.83 7.47
C GLY A 23 2.89 23.07 8.68
N LEU A 24 1.79 23.53 9.30
CA LEU A 24 1.18 22.86 10.44
C LEU A 24 0.31 21.67 10.00
N PRO A 25 0.42 20.49 10.62
CA PRO A 25 -0.40 19.33 10.27
C PRO A 25 -1.90 19.59 10.42
N ARG A 26 -2.70 19.18 9.43
CA ARG A 26 -4.17 19.26 9.46
C ARG A 26 -4.84 17.98 9.93
N PHE A 27 -4.16 16.84 9.82
CA PHE A 27 -4.57 15.60 10.43
C PHE A 27 -3.56 15.18 11.50
N ALA A 28 -3.76 15.65 12.73
CA ALA A 28 -3.01 15.16 13.88
C ALA A 28 -3.39 13.69 14.13
N VAL A 29 -2.43 12.79 13.96
CA VAL A 29 -2.57 11.37 14.31
C VAL A 29 -2.51 11.27 15.83
N LYS A 30 -3.57 10.73 16.44
CA LYS A 30 -3.66 10.65 17.90
C LYS A 30 -3.56 9.22 18.40
N VAL A 31 -4.18 8.27 17.69
CA VAL A 31 -4.12 6.84 18.00
C VAL A 31 -4.02 6.06 16.69
N SER A 32 -3.15 5.06 16.67
CA SER A 32 -3.03 4.07 15.60
C SER A 32 -2.89 2.68 16.23
N ILE A 33 -3.75 1.74 15.86
CA ILE A 33 -3.80 0.40 16.47
C ILE A 33 -3.33 -0.63 15.45
N GLU A 34 -2.29 -1.37 15.82
CA GLU A 34 -1.74 -2.48 15.04
C GLU A 34 -1.47 -3.68 15.95
N LYS A 35 -1.83 -4.89 15.49
CA LYS A 35 -1.73 -6.11 16.30
C LYS A 35 -0.42 -6.86 16.09
N ASP A 36 0.17 -6.76 14.91
CA ASP A 36 1.42 -7.39 14.54
C ASP A 36 2.59 -6.61 15.17
N PRO A 37 3.38 -7.21 16.07
CA PRO A 37 4.44 -6.48 16.76
C PRO A 37 5.53 -5.93 15.84
N VAL A 38 5.72 -6.51 14.65
CA VAL A 38 6.74 -6.05 13.70
C VAL A 38 6.25 -4.83 12.93
N ALA A 39 5.02 -4.89 12.42
CA ALA A 39 4.38 -3.74 11.79
C ALA A 39 4.19 -2.59 12.79
N HIS A 40 3.87 -2.89 14.06
CA HIS A 40 3.82 -1.91 15.14
C HIS A 40 5.18 -1.22 15.34
N ARG A 41 6.32 -1.93 15.31
CA ARG A 41 7.64 -1.27 15.39
C ARG A 41 7.89 -0.31 14.24
N THR A 42 7.53 -0.69 13.01
CA THR A 42 7.60 0.19 11.83
C THR A 42 6.72 1.43 12.03
N LEU A 43 5.48 1.23 12.47
CA LEU A 43 4.51 2.29 12.71
C LEU A 43 4.99 3.25 13.80
N LEU A 44 5.53 2.72 14.89
CA LEU A 44 6.10 3.48 16.02
C LEU A 44 7.30 4.32 15.54
N LEU A 45 8.22 3.73 14.80
CA LEU A 45 9.38 4.44 14.24
C LEU A 45 8.94 5.57 13.31
N ARG A 46 7.89 5.35 12.50
CA ARG A 46 7.35 6.40 11.63
C ARG A 46 6.62 7.48 12.43
N ALA A 47 5.84 7.13 13.45
CA ALA A 47 5.19 8.09 14.34
C ALA A 47 6.21 8.99 15.03
N LEU A 48 7.33 8.41 15.49
CA LEU A 48 8.48 9.13 16.05
C LEU A 48 9.08 10.10 15.03
N PHE A 49 9.36 9.63 13.80
CA PHE A 49 9.89 10.49 12.74
C PHE A 49 9.00 11.72 12.47
N ARG A 50 7.67 11.54 12.48
CA ARG A 50 6.71 12.62 12.26
C ARG A 50 6.62 13.64 13.40
N LYS A 51 7.19 13.38 14.58
CA LYS A 51 7.25 14.39 15.66
C LYS A 51 8.20 15.53 15.33
N PHE A 52 9.12 15.32 14.39
CA PHE A 52 10.01 16.36 13.90
C PHE A 52 9.40 17.05 12.68
N PRO A 53 9.50 18.39 12.57
CA PRO A 53 9.06 19.10 11.37
C PRO A 53 9.72 18.55 10.11
N LYS A 54 9.04 18.72 8.96
CA LYS A 54 9.56 18.26 7.66
C LYS A 54 10.97 18.81 7.42
N GLY A 55 11.91 17.93 7.11
CA GLY A 55 13.32 18.28 6.89
C GLY A 55 14.10 18.61 8.17
N LYS A 56 13.52 18.43 9.38
CA LYS A 56 14.14 18.71 10.68
C LYS A 56 14.33 17.48 11.57
N ALA A 57 14.07 16.26 11.08
CA ALA A 57 14.40 15.03 11.81
C ALA A 57 15.86 15.01 12.29
N PRO A 58 16.19 14.50 13.48
CA PRO A 58 17.55 14.56 14.03
C PRO A 58 18.50 13.67 13.25
N ARG A 59 19.82 13.96 13.35
CA ARG A 59 20.85 13.15 12.67
C ARG A 59 20.80 11.70 13.12
N SER A 60 20.57 11.47 14.41
CA SER A 60 20.47 10.15 15.04
C SER A 60 19.43 9.23 14.39
N TYR A 61 18.31 9.77 13.91
CA TYR A 61 17.34 8.99 13.13
C TYR A 61 18.00 8.37 11.88
N TYR A 62 18.75 9.19 11.13
CA TYR A 62 19.45 8.74 9.94
C TYR A 62 20.59 7.78 10.27
N GLN A 63 21.29 7.96 11.39
CA GLN A 63 22.31 7.00 11.85
C GLN A 63 21.68 5.64 12.12
N TYR A 64 20.52 5.62 12.79
CA TYR A 64 19.80 4.38 13.07
C TYR A 64 19.33 3.66 11.80
N VAL A 65 18.60 4.33 10.90
CA VAL A 65 18.09 3.65 9.69
C VAL A 65 19.20 3.23 8.73
N ARG A 66 20.39 3.84 8.82
CA ARG A 66 21.60 3.43 8.08
C ARG A 66 22.34 2.27 8.73
N GLY A 67 21.96 1.86 9.94
CA GLY A 67 22.63 0.82 10.72
C GLY A 67 23.94 1.26 11.37
N GLU A 68 24.15 2.58 11.54
CA GLU A 68 25.33 3.14 12.21
C GLU A 68 25.23 3.02 13.74
N ILE A 69 24.00 2.99 14.28
CA ILE A 69 23.70 2.73 15.69
C ILE A 69 22.55 1.71 15.79
N THR A 70 22.48 0.99 16.90
CA THR A 70 21.40 0.07 17.21
C THR A 70 20.11 0.81 17.58
N ARG A 71 18.99 0.08 17.59
CA ARG A 71 17.69 0.62 18.00
C ARG A 71 17.68 1.06 19.47
N ASP A 72 18.33 0.28 20.33
CA ASP A 72 18.36 0.56 21.77
C ASP A 72 19.22 1.80 22.05
N GLU A 73 20.36 1.95 21.37
CA GLU A 73 21.16 3.18 21.42
C GLU A 73 20.38 4.38 20.91
N PHE A 74 19.67 4.25 19.78
CA PHE A 74 18.84 5.32 19.21
C PHE A 74 17.74 5.79 20.16
N LEU A 75 16.99 4.85 20.76
CA LEU A 75 15.88 5.17 21.67
C LEU A 75 16.36 5.68 23.03
N ALA A 76 17.60 5.39 23.44
CA ALA A 76 18.20 5.90 24.66
C ALA A 76 18.70 7.35 24.55
N LEU A 77 18.77 7.92 23.34
CA LEU A 77 19.24 9.29 23.14
C LEU A 77 18.27 10.33 23.76
N PRO A 78 18.76 11.29 24.56
CA PRO A 78 17.91 12.31 25.18
C PRO A 78 17.07 13.11 24.19
N GLU A 79 17.62 13.45 23.03
CA GLU A 79 16.92 14.19 21.96
C GLU A 79 15.76 13.40 21.31
N ILE A 80 15.69 12.09 21.54
CA ILE A 80 14.68 11.19 20.98
C ILE A 80 13.56 10.89 21.97
N ARG A 81 13.83 10.99 23.27
CA ARG A 81 12.95 10.52 24.35
C ARG A 81 11.53 11.08 24.24
N ASP A 82 11.37 12.40 24.15
CA ASP A 82 10.04 13.03 24.08
C ASP A 82 9.26 12.60 22.83
N ALA A 83 9.96 12.49 21.69
CA ALA A 83 9.37 12.02 20.44
C ALA A 83 8.97 10.54 20.52
N ALA A 84 9.77 9.72 21.19
CA ALA A 84 9.50 8.30 21.41
C ALA A 84 8.30 8.09 22.36
N ASP A 85 8.23 8.82 23.47
CA ASP A 85 7.10 8.77 24.42
C ASP A 85 5.80 9.20 23.73
N ALA A 86 5.85 10.29 22.94
CA ALA A 86 4.70 10.74 22.17
C ALA A 86 4.31 9.74 21.06
N ALA A 87 5.27 9.08 20.43
CA ALA A 87 5.01 8.04 19.44
C ALA A 87 4.41 6.77 20.06
N ALA A 88 4.81 6.38 21.26
CA ALA A 88 4.26 5.23 21.98
C ALA A 88 2.82 5.44 22.45
N LYS A 89 2.44 6.71 22.73
CA LYS A 89 1.04 7.07 22.98
C LYS A 89 0.18 6.99 21.70
N GLU A 90 0.76 7.37 20.56
CA GLU A 90 0.11 7.31 19.24
C GLU A 90 -0.02 5.87 18.72
N ALA A 91 1.08 5.14 18.58
CA ALA A 91 1.12 3.80 18.02
C ALA A 91 0.97 2.73 19.11
N ARG A 92 -0.21 2.13 19.20
CA ARG A 92 -0.56 1.10 20.20
C ARG A 92 -0.49 -0.29 19.59
N CYS A 93 0.24 -1.19 20.26
CA CYS A 93 0.29 -2.61 19.88
C CYS A 93 -0.89 -3.33 20.55
N ALA A 94 -1.98 -3.54 19.81
CA ALA A 94 -3.19 -4.17 20.34
C ALA A 94 -4.00 -4.86 19.23
N GLU A 95 -4.69 -5.93 19.59
CA GLU A 95 -5.61 -6.63 18.67
C GLU A 95 -7.05 -6.22 18.97
N LEU A 96 -7.68 -5.54 18.02
CA LEU A 96 -9.11 -5.21 18.10
C LEU A 96 -9.92 -6.50 18.21
N GLY A 97 -10.88 -6.50 19.13
CA GLY A 97 -11.71 -7.64 19.44
C GLY A 97 -11.08 -8.73 20.33
N ALA A 98 -9.79 -8.63 20.64
CA ALA A 98 -9.15 -9.44 21.68
C ALA A 98 -8.74 -8.59 22.89
N THR A 99 -8.34 -7.35 22.65
CA THR A 99 -8.03 -6.37 23.71
C THR A 99 -9.34 -5.83 24.29
N PRO A 100 -9.48 -5.71 25.63
CA PRO A 100 -10.68 -5.18 26.26
C PRO A 100 -11.10 -3.83 25.67
N HIS A 101 -12.40 -3.66 25.42
CA HIS A 101 -12.93 -2.45 24.80
C HIS A 101 -12.65 -1.22 25.67
N GLU A 102 -12.70 -1.36 26.99
CA GLU A 102 -12.43 -0.29 27.95
C GLU A 102 -11.04 0.31 27.76
N THR A 103 -10.05 -0.53 27.44
CA THR A 103 -8.68 -0.10 27.17
C THR A 103 -8.58 0.71 25.88
N ILE A 104 -9.15 0.18 24.79
CA ILE A 104 -9.14 0.83 23.47
C ILE A 104 -9.92 2.13 23.51
N ASP A 105 -11.09 2.10 24.12
CA ASP A 105 -12.00 3.23 24.29
C ASP A 105 -11.41 4.29 25.21
N GLY A 106 -10.64 3.87 26.23
CA GLY A 106 -9.85 4.75 27.08
C GLY A 106 -8.83 5.55 26.26
N TRP A 107 -8.03 4.89 25.44
CA TRP A 107 -7.06 5.57 24.57
C TRP A 107 -7.72 6.53 23.58
N ILE A 108 -8.84 6.12 22.97
CA ILE A 108 -9.59 6.96 22.03
C ILE A 108 -10.16 8.19 22.75
N ARG A 109 -10.80 8.01 23.91
CA ARG A 109 -11.41 9.09 24.68
C ARG A 109 -10.37 10.11 25.16
N GLU A 110 -9.24 9.64 25.69
CA GLU A 110 -8.11 10.49 26.08
C GLU A 110 -7.56 11.26 24.87
N ALA A 111 -7.40 10.58 23.73
CA ALA A 111 -6.87 11.18 22.51
C ALA A 111 -7.77 12.24 21.87
N LEU A 112 -9.10 12.07 21.99
CA LEU A 112 -10.07 13.01 21.48
C LEU A 112 -10.16 14.25 22.36
N ASP A 113 -10.03 14.13 23.68
CA ASP A 113 -10.01 15.28 24.62
C ASP A 113 -11.18 16.26 24.37
N GLY A 114 -12.39 15.72 24.22
CA GLY A 114 -13.59 16.50 23.91
C GLY A 114 -13.72 17.02 22.47
N CYS A 115 -12.74 16.75 21.60
CA CYS A 115 -12.79 17.13 20.19
C CYS A 115 -13.92 16.39 19.45
N SER A 116 -14.86 17.14 18.89
CA SER A 116 -16.00 16.62 18.15
C SER A 116 -15.76 16.51 16.64
N ASP A 117 -14.77 17.23 16.10
CA ASP A 117 -14.41 17.23 14.68
C ASP A 117 -13.15 16.41 14.42
N TRP A 118 -13.34 15.14 14.08
CA TRP A 118 -12.25 14.18 13.92
C TRP A 118 -12.58 13.09 12.89
N VAL A 119 -11.51 12.46 12.39
CA VAL A 119 -11.57 11.44 11.34
C VAL A 119 -11.15 10.08 11.88
N LEU A 120 -11.95 9.06 11.58
CA LEU A 120 -11.63 7.64 11.72
C LEU A 120 -11.14 7.09 10.38
N ILE A 121 -9.98 6.44 10.35
CA ILE A 121 -9.49 5.72 9.17
C ILE A 121 -9.21 4.26 9.54
N GLY A 122 -9.24 3.37 8.55
CA GLY A 122 -8.78 2.00 8.75
C GLY A 122 -9.16 1.03 7.64
N GLY A 123 -8.44 -0.09 7.58
CA GLY A 123 -8.69 -1.17 6.61
C GLY A 123 -8.96 -2.50 7.30
N PRO A 124 -10.19 -2.76 7.81
CA PRO A 124 -10.51 -4.01 8.47
C PRO A 124 -10.20 -5.21 7.55
N PRO A 125 -9.46 -6.23 8.03
CA PRO A 125 -9.01 -7.31 7.17
C PRO A 125 -10.18 -8.12 6.61
N CYS A 126 -10.21 -8.26 5.28
CA CYS A 126 -11.29 -8.91 4.55
C CYS A 126 -11.08 -10.43 4.31
N GLN A 127 -10.13 -11.06 5.02
CA GLN A 127 -9.73 -12.45 4.75
C GLN A 127 -10.83 -13.51 5.00
N ALA A 128 -11.91 -13.17 5.73
CA ALA A 128 -13.12 -13.99 5.81
C ALA A 128 -13.88 -14.09 4.47
N TYR A 129 -13.69 -13.11 3.57
CA TYR A 129 -14.57 -12.88 2.43
C TYR A 129 -13.94 -13.24 1.07
N SER A 130 -12.62 -13.49 1.02
CA SER A 130 -11.90 -13.79 -0.23
C SER A 130 -11.93 -15.29 -0.60
N LEU A 131 -12.10 -15.58 -1.90
CA LEU A 131 -12.05 -16.95 -2.47
C LEU A 131 -10.75 -17.71 -2.15
N ALA A 132 -9.61 -17.03 -2.04
CA ALA A 132 -8.32 -17.65 -1.71
C ALA A 132 -8.22 -18.12 -0.24
N GLY A 133 -8.98 -17.52 0.67
CA GLY A 133 -9.13 -18.01 2.05
C GLY A 133 -9.98 -19.29 2.13
N ARG A 134 -10.92 -19.47 1.20
CA ARG A 134 -11.84 -20.63 1.13
C ARG A 134 -11.15 -21.93 0.74
N SER A 135 -10.05 -21.89 -0.02
CA SER A 135 -9.34 -23.10 -0.47
C SER A 135 -8.69 -23.88 0.67
N ARG A 136 -8.26 -23.20 1.76
CA ARG A 136 -7.56 -23.83 2.88
C ARG A 136 -8.48 -24.27 4.03
N LEU A 137 -9.74 -23.88 3.98
CA LEU A 137 -10.75 -24.18 5.00
C LEU A 137 -11.97 -24.74 4.30
N ARG A 138 -11.95 -26.05 4.02
CA ARG A 138 -13.17 -26.85 3.96
C ARG A 138 -13.36 -27.55 5.31
N PRO A 139 -13.98 -26.95 6.34
CA PRO A 139 -14.51 -27.72 7.44
C PRO A 139 -15.91 -28.23 7.06
N ARG A 140 -16.20 -29.47 7.46
CA ARG A 140 -17.47 -30.19 7.32
C ARG A 140 -18.61 -29.63 8.20
N ASP A 141 -18.47 -28.44 8.78
CA ASP A 141 -19.39 -27.93 9.81
C ASP A 141 -19.75 -26.43 9.61
N PRO A 142 -21.02 -26.12 9.26
CA PRO A 142 -21.53 -24.76 9.12
C PRO A 142 -21.49 -23.91 10.41
N LYS A 143 -21.62 -24.52 11.60
CA LYS A 143 -21.63 -23.78 12.89
C LYS A 143 -20.26 -23.27 13.30
N ALA A 144 -19.19 -23.95 12.89
CA ALA A 144 -17.82 -23.48 13.13
C ALA A 144 -17.44 -22.27 12.25
N PHE A 145 -18.20 -22.02 11.17
CA PHE A 145 -17.95 -20.95 10.20
C PHE A 145 -18.62 -19.61 10.58
N GLU A 146 -19.77 -19.64 11.28
CA GLU A 146 -20.38 -18.44 11.87
C GLU A 146 -19.54 -17.82 12.99
N ASN A 147 -18.70 -18.62 13.65
CA ASN A 147 -17.74 -18.18 14.67
C ASN A 147 -16.39 -17.69 14.11
N ASP A 148 -16.29 -17.40 12.80
CA ASP A 148 -15.04 -16.91 12.21
C ASP A 148 -14.67 -15.53 12.77
N LYS A 149 -13.60 -15.50 13.60
CA LYS A 149 -12.97 -14.33 14.23
C LYS A 149 -12.70 -13.14 13.28
N ARG A 150 -12.80 -13.33 11.96
CA ARG A 150 -12.54 -12.31 10.94
C ARG A 150 -13.79 -11.53 10.52
N HIS A 151 -15.00 -12.09 10.66
CA HIS A 151 -16.25 -11.31 10.61
C HIS A 151 -16.33 -10.32 11.79
N PHE A 152 -15.63 -10.60 12.89
CA PHE A 152 -15.56 -9.79 14.11
C PHE A 152 -14.79 -8.47 13.95
N LEU A 153 -13.84 -8.38 13.01
CA LEU A 153 -12.97 -7.19 12.94
C LEU A 153 -13.63 -6.01 12.23
N TYR A 154 -14.52 -6.26 11.25
CA TYR A 154 -15.36 -5.20 10.71
C TYR A 154 -16.33 -4.66 11.77
N THR A 155 -16.91 -5.53 12.61
CA THR A 155 -17.83 -5.10 13.67
C THR A 155 -17.13 -4.24 14.71
N GLU A 156 -15.83 -4.44 14.97
CA GLU A 156 -15.04 -3.52 15.80
C GLU A 156 -14.90 -2.11 15.19
N TYR A 157 -14.72 -2.01 13.87
CA TYR A 157 -14.71 -0.71 13.18
C TYR A 157 -16.07 -0.01 13.33
N LEU A 158 -17.16 -0.76 13.11
CA LEU A 158 -18.53 -0.26 13.27
C LEU A 158 -18.83 0.14 14.73
N ARG A 159 -18.36 -0.62 15.72
CA ARG A 159 -18.50 -0.33 17.15
C ARG A 159 -17.86 1.01 17.50
N VAL A 160 -16.66 1.28 17.00
CA VAL A 160 -15.98 2.57 17.22
C VAL A 160 -16.76 3.72 16.57
N ILE A 161 -17.36 3.52 15.40
CA ILE A 161 -18.27 4.52 14.78
C ILE A 161 -19.50 4.76 15.66
N GLN A 162 -20.12 3.69 16.16
CA GLN A 162 -21.30 3.76 17.02
C GLN A 162 -21.01 4.52 18.32
N GLU A 163 -19.89 4.22 18.97
CA GLU A 163 -19.53 4.80 20.27
C GLU A 163 -19.06 6.25 20.13
N PHE A 164 -18.09 6.51 19.26
CA PHE A 164 -17.38 7.80 19.22
C PHE A 164 -17.88 8.77 18.15
N ARG A 165 -18.77 8.34 17.26
CA ARG A 165 -19.47 9.19 16.27
C ARG A 165 -18.53 10.12 15.48
N PRO A 166 -17.50 9.59 14.79
CA PRO A 166 -16.57 10.41 14.00
C PRO A 166 -17.30 11.38 13.06
N SER A 167 -16.70 12.54 12.81
CA SER A 167 -17.25 13.48 11.82
C SER A 167 -17.15 12.89 10.41
N VAL A 168 -16.05 12.18 10.14
CA VAL A 168 -15.81 11.44 8.91
C VAL A 168 -15.17 10.10 9.23
N PHE A 169 -15.58 9.05 8.52
CA PHE A 169 -14.81 7.81 8.47
C PHE A 169 -14.33 7.49 7.04
N VAL A 170 -13.20 6.79 6.95
CA VAL A 170 -12.65 6.24 5.71
C VAL A 170 -12.32 4.78 5.93
N MET A 171 -13.10 3.91 5.30
CA MET A 171 -12.87 2.47 5.34
C MET A 171 -12.26 2.02 4.02
N GLU A 172 -11.05 1.45 4.09
CA GLU A 172 -10.40 0.83 2.94
C GLU A 172 -10.67 -0.67 2.87
N ASN A 173 -10.81 -1.19 1.64
CA ASN A 173 -10.79 -2.62 1.41
C ASN A 173 -10.39 -3.05 -0.01
N VAL A 174 -10.22 -4.36 -0.19
CA VAL A 174 -9.90 -4.99 -1.48
C VAL A 174 -11.13 -5.10 -2.38
N LYS A 175 -10.93 -4.95 -3.70
CA LYS A 175 -11.98 -5.10 -4.74
C LYS A 175 -12.77 -6.41 -4.64
N GLY A 176 -12.13 -7.49 -4.18
CA GLY A 176 -12.78 -8.79 -3.99
C GLY A 176 -14.02 -8.75 -3.08
N MET A 177 -14.07 -7.80 -2.13
CA MET A 177 -15.19 -7.62 -1.20
C MET A 177 -16.53 -7.40 -1.93
N LEU A 178 -16.52 -6.75 -3.10
CA LEU A 178 -17.73 -6.43 -3.86
C LEU A 178 -18.48 -7.68 -4.33
N THR A 179 -17.76 -8.79 -4.53
CA THR A 179 -18.30 -10.05 -5.04
C THR A 179 -18.54 -11.10 -3.96
N SER A 180 -18.20 -10.79 -2.70
CA SER A 180 -18.29 -11.72 -1.59
C SER A 180 -19.75 -11.94 -1.14
N LYS A 181 -20.17 -13.21 -1.11
CA LYS A 181 -21.47 -13.65 -0.57
C LYS A 181 -21.32 -14.33 0.79
N HIS A 182 -22.26 -14.10 1.70
CA HIS A 182 -22.41 -14.79 2.98
C HIS A 182 -23.90 -15.07 3.23
N GLY A 183 -24.27 -16.32 3.52
CA GLY A 183 -25.68 -16.71 3.72
C GLY A 183 -26.60 -16.45 2.53
N GLY A 184 -26.06 -16.37 1.30
CA GLY A 184 -26.82 -16.04 0.09
C GLY A 184 -26.87 -14.54 -0.26
N SER A 185 -26.62 -13.65 0.71
CA SER A 185 -26.66 -12.19 0.54
C SER A 185 -25.28 -11.58 0.23
N ARG A 186 -25.26 -10.44 -0.47
CA ARG A 186 -24.04 -9.70 -0.79
C ARG A 186 -23.54 -8.95 0.45
N ILE A 187 -22.31 -9.24 0.86
CA ILE A 187 -21.71 -8.70 2.10
C ILE A 187 -21.51 -7.18 2.00
N PHE A 188 -21.16 -6.69 0.81
CA PHE A 188 -20.91 -5.27 0.59
C PHE A 188 -22.16 -4.41 0.88
N GLU A 189 -23.33 -4.83 0.41
CA GLU A 189 -24.60 -4.12 0.65
C GLU A 189 -24.94 -4.06 2.14
N ARG A 190 -24.68 -5.15 2.88
CA ARG A 190 -24.83 -5.17 4.34
C ARG A 190 -23.86 -4.20 5.03
N ILE A 191 -22.58 -4.22 4.67
CA ILE A 191 -21.57 -3.29 5.21
C ILE A 191 -22.00 -1.84 4.94
N LEU A 192 -22.44 -1.54 3.71
CA LEU A 192 -22.89 -0.22 3.34
C LEU A 192 -24.10 0.22 4.17
N SER A 193 -25.08 -0.67 4.37
CA SER A 193 -26.25 -0.43 5.22
C SER A 193 -25.87 -0.17 6.68
N ASP A 194 -25.05 -1.05 7.25
CA ASP A 194 -24.57 -0.96 8.64
C ASP A 194 -23.77 0.34 8.87
N LEU A 195 -22.91 0.74 7.94
CA LEU A 195 -22.13 1.98 8.03
C LEU A 195 -22.98 3.24 7.81
N SER A 196 -24.03 3.16 6.98
CA SER A 196 -24.94 4.28 6.74
C SER A 196 -25.87 4.51 7.93
N ASN A 197 -26.30 3.42 8.59
CA ASN A 197 -27.22 3.44 9.74
C ASN A 197 -26.64 2.64 10.91
N PRO A 198 -25.52 3.09 11.52
CA PRO A 198 -24.81 2.32 12.53
C PRO A 198 -25.63 2.09 13.81
N LYS A 199 -26.48 3.05 14.22
CA LYS A 199 -27.44 2.88 15.31
C LYS A 199 -28.52 3.96 15.26
N ASN A 200 -29.61 3.78 16.00
CA ASN A 200 -30.67 4.78 16.13
C ASN A 200 -30.11 6.15 16.53
N GLY A 201 -30.51 7.20 15.81
CA GLY A 201 -30.04 8.57 16.04
C GLY A 201 -28.62 8.86 15.52
N LEU A 202 -28.01 7.95 14.74
CA LEU A 202 -26.73 8.16 14.09
C LEU A 202 -26.77 7.63 12.66
N ALA A 203 -26.59 8.53 11.69
CA ALA A 203 -26.56 8.21 10.27
C ALA A 203 -25.33 8.82 9.59
N TYR A 204 -24.88 8.18 8.52
CA TYR A 204 -23.80 8.66 7.65
C TYR A 204 -24.22 8.58 6.19
N GLU A 205 -23.84 9.60 5.42
CA GLU A 205 -23.83 9.53 3.97
C GLU A 205 -22.54 8.87 3.51
N VAL A 206 -22.63 7.66 2.97
CA VAL A 206 -21.48 6.92 2.44
C VAL A 206 -21.30 7.23 0.95
N ARG A 207 -20.24 7.97 0.64
CA ARG A 207 -19.99 8.58 -0.67
C ARG A 207 -18.83 7.89 -1.39
N SER A 208 -18.86 7.98 -2.72
CA SER A 208 -17.73 7.64 -3.59
C SER A 208 -16.75 8.81 -3.68
N LEU A 209 -15.47 8.50 -3.89
CA LEU A 209 -14.40 9.46 -4.16
C LEU A 209 -14.10 9.62 -5.66
N VAL A 210 -14.78 8.87 -6.53
CA VAL A 210 -14.53 8.86 -7.99
C VAL A 210 -15.74 9.27 -8.81
N VAL A 211 -16.96 9.08 -8.30
CA VAL A 211 -18.20 9.50 -8.93
C VAL A 211 -19.13 10.15 -7.91
N HIS A 212 -20.08 10.96 -8.39
CA HIS A 212 -21.14 11.55 -7.56
C HIS A 212 -22.51 11.15 -8.12
N GLY A 213 -23.50 10.95 -7.25
CA GLY A 213 -24.86 10.56 -7.66
C GLY A 213 -25.64 9.92 -6.51
N GLY A 214 -26.96 9.79 -6.66
CA GLY A 214 -27.84 9.20 -5.65
C GLY A 214 -27.91 7.66 -5.68
N ASN A 215 -27.69 7.05 -6.86
CA ASN A 215 -27.72 5.60 -7.05
C ASN A 215 -26.30 5.11 -7.38
N LEU A 216 -25.49 4.85 -6.35
CA LEU A 216 -24.14 4.34 -6.51
C LEU A 216 -24.13 2.81 -6.52
N GLU A 217 -23.47 2.23 -7.52
CA GLU A 217 -23.22 0.79 -7.61
C GLU A 217 -21.96 0.40 -6.84
N PRO A 218 -21.78 -0.87 -6.43
CA PRO A 218 -20.61 -1.30 -5.67
C PRO A 218 -19.25 -0.94 -6.33
N ASN A 219 -19.17 -0.96 -7.67
CA ASN A 219 -17.96 -0.60 -8.40
C ASN A 219 -17.65 0.90 -8.36
N ASP A 220 -18.64 1.75 -8.07
CA ASP A 220 -18.45 3.20 -7.97
C ASP A 220 -17.61 3.60 -6.77
N TYR A 221 -17.40 2.69 -5.81
CA TYR A 221 -16.50 2.89 -4.67
C TYR A 221 -15.06 2.43 -4.96
N VAL A 222 -14.77 1.94 -6.17
CA VAL A 222 -13.44 1.45 -6.56
C VAL A 222 -12.58 2.59 -7.07
N ILE A 223 -11.42 2.76 -6.42
CA ILE A 223 -10.34 3.62 -6.87
C ILE A 223 -9.30 2.76 -7.59
N GLU A 224 -9.06 3.06 -8.85
CA GLU A 224 -7.95 2.48 -9.65
C GLU A 224 -6.71 3.35 -9.45
N ALA A 225 -5.78 2.93 -8.57
CA ALA A 225 -4.71 3.81 -8.09
C ALA A 225 -3.82 4.40 -9.20
N ASP A 226 -3.61 3.66 -10.29
CA ASP A 226 -2.80 4.09 -11.43
C ASP A 226 -3.42 5.25 -12.22
N ASP A 227 -4.74 5.39 -12.23
CA ASP A 227 -5.43 6.57 -12.75
C ASP A 227 -5.13 7.84 -11.92
N PHE A 228 -4.61 7.69 -10.69
CA PHE A 228 -4.30 8.79 -9.78
C PHE A 228 -2.79 9.04 -9.62
N GLY A 229 -1.96 8.48 -10.52
CA GLY A 229 -0.52 8.71 -10.56
C GLY A 229 0.28 7.82 -9.62
N ILE A 230 -0.31 6.72 -9.14
CA ILE A 230 0.40 5.69 -8.40
C ILE A 230 1.02 4.72 -9.41
N PRO A 231 2.31 4.34 -9.31
CA PRO A 231 2.99 3.48 -10.29
C PRO A 231 2.62 1.99 -10.16
N GLN A 232 1.36 1.69 -9.87
CA GLN A 232 0.87 0.35 -9.56
C GLN A 232 -0.63 0.25 -9.88
N SER A 233 -1.01 -0.75 -10.68
CA SER A 233 -2.42 -1.10 -10.92
C SER A 233 -2.97 -1.83 -9.69
N ARG A 234 -3.34 -1.05 -8.66
CA ARG A 234 -3.88 -1.50 -7.38
C ARG A 234 -5.26 -0.90 -7.16
N HIS A 235 -6.30 -1.72 -7.27
CA HIS A 235 -7.68 -1.25 -7.17
C HIS A 235 -8.19 -1.48 -5.75
N ARG A 236 -8.81 -0.46 -5.15
CA ARG A 236 -9.31 -0.48 -3.77
C ARG A 236 -10.69 0.09 -3.65
N VAL A 237 -11.51 -0.57 -2.84
CA VAL A 237 -12.83 -0.06 -2.44
C VAL A 237 -12.59 0.89 -1.29
N ILE A 238 -12.95 2.17 -1.45
CA ILE A 238 -12.87 3.17 -0.39
C ILE A 238 -14.27 3.69 -0.13
N LEU A 239 -14.72 3.55 1.12
CA LEU A 239 -15.97 4.12 1.61
C LEU A 239 -15.65 5.39 2.39
N TRP A 240 -16.13 6.53 1.91
CA TRP A 240 -16.04 7.80 2.60
C TRP A 240 -17.37 8.13 3.26
N GLY A 241 -17.47 7.93 4.58
CA GLY A 241 -18.66 8.24 5.34
C GLY A 241 -18.61 9.63 5.95
N VAL A 242 -19.61 10.46 5.69
CA VAL A 242 -19.81 11.77 6.32
C VAL A 242 -21.01 11.71 7.24
N ARG A 243 -20.88 12.15 8.49
CA ARG A 243 -22.00 12.13 9.43
C ARG A 243 -23.15 13.00 8.89
N ALA A 244 -24.39 12.51 8.94
CA ALA A 244 -25.51 13.08 8.19
C ALA A 244 -25.83 14.54 8.58
N ASP A 245 -25.67 14.90 9.85
CA ASP A 245 -25.80 16.28 10.35
C ASP A 245 -24.78 17.21 9.69
N LEU A 246 -23.54 16.76 9.55
CA LEU A 246 -22.46 17.52 8.92
C LEU A 246 -22.64 17.58 7.40
N ALA A 247 -23.14 16.51 6.79
CA ALA A 247 -23.45 16.51 5.38
C ALA A 247 -24.52 17.56 5.05
N ALA A 248 -25.64 17.55 5.79
CA ALA A 248 -26.72 18.53 5.66
C ALA A 248 -26.25 19.97 5.96
N ALA A 249 -25.36 20.14 6.93
CA ALA A 249 -24.80 21.43 7.28
C ALA A 249 -23.76 21.96 6.27
N THR A 250 -23.34 21.18 5.26
CA THR A 250 -22.28 21.57 4.31
C THR A 250 -22.84 21.73 2.89
N PRO A 251 -23.29 22.94 2.48
CA PRO A 251 -23.96 23.16 1.19
C PRO A 251 -23.11 22.77 -0.03
N ALA A 252 -21.79 22.86 0.10
CA ALA A 252 -20.87 22.49 -0.98
C ALA A 252 -21.07 21.02 -1.41
N LEU A 253 -21.45 20.11 -0.51
CA LEU A 253 -21.71 18.71 -0.87
C LEU A 253 -22.90 18.54 -1.83
N ALA A 254 -23.88 19.44 -1.76
CA ALA A 254 -25.05 19.44 -2.63
C ALA A 254 -24.81 20.30 -3.89
N ASN A 255 -24.25 21.49 -3.72
CA ASN A 255 -24.12 22.50 -4.77
C ASN A 255 -22.93 22.27 -5.70
N ASP A 256 -21.84 21.68 -5.20
CA ASP A 256 -20.62 21.38 -5.95
C ASP A 256 -20.00 20.04 -5.52
N PRO A 257 -20.70 18.91 -5.72
CA PRO A 257 -20.22 17.59 -5.29
C PRO A 257 -18.94 17.17 -6.00
N LYS A 258 -18.70 17.67 -7.23
CA LYS A 258 -17.53 17.32 -8.06
C LYS A 258 -16.22 17.79 -7.42
N ARG A 259 -16.25 18.86 -6.62
CA ARG A 259 -15.09 19.34 -5.86
C ARG A 259 -14.56 18.33 -4.84
N PHE A 260 -15.36 17.34 -4.44
CA PHE A 260 -14.99 16.28 -3.51
C PHE A 260 -14.68 14.95 -4.19
N LEU A 261 -14.37 14.97 -5.48
CA LEU A 261 -13.82 13.82 -6.19
C LEU A 261 -12.30 13.88 -6.27
N LEU A 262 -11.68 12.71 -6.45
CA LEU A 262 -10.27 12.60 -6.76
C LEU A 262 -9.99 13.07 -8.18
N GLU A 263 -8.91 13.82 -8.33
CA GLU A 263 -8.44 14.31 -9.61
C GLU A 263 -7.53 13.26 -10.26
N LYS A 264 -7.94 12.78 -11.46
CA LYS A 264 -7.13 11.84 -12.25
C LYS A 264 -5.80 12.49 -12.66
N SER A 265 -4.76 11.67 -12.68
CA SER A 265 -3.47 12.04 -13.25
C SER A 265 -3.57 12.07 -14.78
N PRO A 266 -2.96 13.05 -15.47
CA PRO A 266 -2.97 13.10 -16.94
C PRO A 266 -2.19 11.95 -17.58
N GLN A 267 -1.25 11.36 -16.83
CA GLN A 267 -0.42 10.25 -17.28
C GLN A 267 -0.26 9.20 -16.18
N LYS A 268 -0.22 7.93 -16.57
CA LYS A 268 0.13 6.81 -15.69
C LYS A 268 1.64 6.78 -15.47
N VAL A 269 2.07 6.45 -14.25
CA VAL A 269 3.49 6.36 -13.91
C VAL A 269 3.99 4.95 -14.14
N SER A 270 5.07 4.80 -14.91
CA SER A 270 5.65 3.50 -15.23
C SER A 270 6.54 2.95 -14.12
N VAL A 271 6.81 1.64 -14.13
CA VAL A 271 7.79 1.01 -13.23
C VAL A 271 9.17 1.64 -13.40
N ARG A 272 9.64 1.83 -14.64
CA ARG A 272 10.97 2.42 -14.91
C ARG A 272 11.07 3.82 -14.31
N THR A 273 10.03 4.64 -14.48
CA THR A 273 9.95 5.98 -13.89
C THR A 273 9.98 5.93 -12.37
N ALA A 274 9.18 5.07 -11.72
CA ALA A 274 9.12 4.99 -10.26
C ALA A 274 10.44 4.48 -9.61
N LEU A 275 11.14 3.57 -10.29
CA LEU A 275 12.41 3.01 -9.82
C LEU A 275 13.63 3.85 -10.20
N SER A 276 13.46 4.90 -11.00
CA SER A 276 14.54 5.75 -11.47
C SER A 276 15.38 6.35 -10.33
N GLY A 277 16.69 6.43 -10.54
CA GLY A 277 17.67 6.91 -9.56
C GLY A 277 18.10 5.88 -8.50
N LEU A 278 17.48 4.69 -8.42
CA LEU A 278 17.98 3.61 -7.57
C LEU A 278 19.24 2.96 -8.20
N PRO A 279 20.29 2.65 -7.41
CA PRO A 279 21.46 1.95 -7.91
C PRO A 279 21.09 0.57 -8.50
N PRO A 280 21.52 0.22 -9.72
CA PRO A 280 21.22 -1.09 -10.27
C PRO A 280 21.94 -2.18 -9.46
N LEU A 281 21.29 -3.34 -9.28
CA LEU A 281 21.82 -4.47 -8.50
C LEU A 281 21.83 -5.76 -9.31
N ARG A 282 22.89 -6.58 -9.14
CA ARG A 282 22.89 -7.97 -9.60
C ARG A 282 22.11 -8.88 -8.64
N SER A 283 21.56 -9.97 -9.15
CA SER A 283 21.09 -11.09 -8.34
C SER A 283 22.21 -11.78 -7.55
N ARG A 284 21.83 -12.46 -6.46
CA ARG A 284 22.69 -13.43 -5.77
C ARG A 284 22.35 -14.87 -6.18
N LEU A 285 23.33 -15.76 -6.11
CA LEU A 285 23.13 -17.20 -6.35
C LEU A 285 22.83 -17.98 -5.05
N SER A 286 21.98 -19.01 -5.13
CA SER A 286 21.51 -19.78 -3.96
C SER A 286 22.11 -21.18 -3.81
N ARG A 287 22.25 -21.93 -4.91
CA ARG A 287 22.68 -23.35 -4.93
C ARG A 287 24.17 -23.52 -5.22
N GLU A 288 24.90 -22.42 -5.29
CA GLU A 288 26.33 -22.34 -5.54
C GLU A 288 26.90 -21.13 -4.80
N ALA A 289 28.23 -21.05 -4.67
CA ALA A 289 28.88 -19.91 -4.04
C ALA A 289 28.58 -18.62 -4.83
N ASP A 290 28.03 -17.62 -4.14
CA ASP A 290 27.77 -16.31 -4.75
C ASP A 290 29.08 -15.55 -4.90
N SER A 291 29.49 -15.34 -6.15
CA SER A 291 30.58 -14.43 -6.51
C SER A 291 30.17 -13.68 -7.77
N PHE A 292 30.81 -12.53 -8.02
CA PHE A 292 30.60 -11.81 -9.28
C PHE A 292 30.92 -12.67 -10.50
N GLN A 293 31.99 -13.49 -10.43
CA GLN A 293 32.38 -14.39 -11.50
C GLN A 293 31.33 -15.49 -11.74
N SER A 294 30.91 -16.19 -10.68
CA SER A 294 29.87 -17.23 -10.78
C SER A 294 28.56 -16.67 -11.33
N TRP A 295 28.19 -15.46 -10.92
CA TRP A 295 27.02 -14.75 -11.43
C TRP A 295 27.16 -14.39 -12.92
N LEU A 296 28.30 -13.85 -13.33
CA LEU A 296 28.56 -13.51 -14.72
C LEU A 296 28.55 -14.76 -15.61
N ASP A 297 29.10 -15.88 -15.14
CA ASP A 297 29.06 -17.16 -15.84
C ASP A 297 27.63 -17.72 -15.96
N ALA A 298 26.81 -17.57 -14.91
CA ALA A 298 25.39 -17.89 -14.96
C ALA A 298 24.66 -17.05 -16.02
N MET A 299 24.94 -15.75 -16.10
CA MET A 299 24.37 -14.84 -17.11
C MET A 299 24.81 -15.22 -18.53
N LYS A 300 26.11 -15.44 -18.76
CA LYS A 300 26.68 -15.82 -20.07
C LYS A 300 26.11 -17.12 -20.64
N THR A 301 25.60 -18.00 -19.79
CA THR A 301 24.96 -19.26 -20.22
C THR A 301 23.47 -19.12 -20.56
N ALA A 302 22.80 -18.03 -20.17
CA ALA A 302 21.36 -17.84 -20.37
C ALA A 302 20.91 -17.91 -21.84
N PRO A 303 21.61 -17.32 -22.83
CA PRO A 303 21.19 -17.41 -24.23
C PRO A 303 21.13 -18.85 -24.78
N ARG A 304 21.93 -19.78 -24.21
CA ARG A 304 21.92 -21.19 -24.62
C ARG A 304 20.58 -21.88 -24.34
N SER A 305 19.78 -21.32 -23.44
CA SER A 305 18.44 -21.81 -23.11
C SER A 305 17.43 -21.54 -24.23
N LEU A 306 17.75 -20.67 -25.20
CA LEU A 306 16.92 -20.43 -26.40
C LEU A 306 17.20 -21.40 -27.55
N LYS A 307 18.24 -22.23 -27.45
CA LYS A 307 18.61 -23.17 -28.52
C LYS A 307 17.46 -24.14 -28.81
N GLY A 308 17.00 -24.13 -30.06
CA GLY A 308 15.92 -25.00 -30.54
C GLY A 308 14.52 -24.43 -30.31
N TRP A 309 14.38 -23.26 -29.68
CA TRP A 309 13.10 -22.57 -29.58
C TRP A 309 12.68 -22.03 -30.94
N ARG A 310 11.52 -22.48 -31.44
CA ARG A 310 10.96 -22.08 -32.73
C ARG A 310 9.97 -20.93 -32.51
N SER A 311 10.48 -19.70 -32.56
CA SER A 311 9.66 -18.48 -32.43
C SER A 311 10.22 -17.39 -33.34
N PRO A 312 9.38 -16.61 -34.04
CA PRO A 312 9.84 -15.47 -34.83
C PRO A 312 10.51 -14.38 -33.95
N LEU A 313 10.24 -14.38 -32.64
CA LEU A 313 10.81 -13.43 -31.69
C LEU A 313 12.24 -13.79 -31.25
N ARG A 314 12.69 -15.03 -31.53
CA ARG A 314 13.94 -15.56 -30.97
C ARG A 314 15.15 -14.68 -31.29
N THR A 315 15.35 -14.29 -32.55
CA THR A 315 16.51 -13.48 -32.97
C THR A 315 16.53 -12.12 -32.28
N LYS A 316 15.37 -11.48 -32.15
CA LYS A 316 15.24 -10.18 -31.44
C LYS A 316 15.58 -10.33 -29.96
N ILE A 317 15.11 -11.39 -29.31
CA ILE A 317 15.38 -11.67 -27.89
C ILE A 317 16.85 -12.03 -27.67
N GLU A 318 17.44 -12.87 -28.52
CA GLU A 318 18.88 -13.20 -28.47
C GLU A 318 19.75 -11.94 -28.59
N ALA A 319 19.40 -11.00 -29.48
CA ALA A 319 20.09 -9.72 -29.61
C ALA A 319 19.99 -8.85 -28.34
N LEU A 320 18.80 -8.79 -27.72
CA LEU A 320 18.63 -8.07 -26.45
C LEU A 320 19.42 -8.72 -25.30
N MET A 321 19.43 -10.05 -25.23
CA MET A 321 20.23 -10.78 -24.25
C MET A 321 21.73 -10.51 -24.44
N ALA A 322 22.22 -10.49 -25.69
CA ALA A 322 23.61 -10.16 -25.98
C ALA A 322 23.96 -8.74 -25.52
N SER A 323 23.13 -7.75 -25.82
CA SER A 323 23.34 -6.36 -25.35
C SER A 323 23.31 -6.24 -23.82
N ALA A 324 22.44 -7.01 -23.14
CA ALA A 324 22.41 -7.05 -21.69
C ALA A 324 23.71 -7.63 -21.10
N LEU A 325 24.29 -8.66 -21.74
CA LEU A 325 25.55 -9.28 -21.30
C LEU A 325 26.76 -8.35 -21.42
N GLU A 326 26.83 -7.53 -22.47
CA GLU A 326 27.89 -6.52 -22.63
C GLU A 326 27.92 -5.54 -21.45
N LYS A 327 26.76 -5.19 -20.91
CA LYS A 327 26.61 -4.25 -19.79
C LYS A 327 26.69 -4.93 -18.42
N ALA A 328 26.47 -6.25 -18.35
CA ALA A 328 26.44 -7.00 -17.10
C ALA A 328 27.75 -6.92 -16.31
N GLU A 329 28.89 -6.73 -16.99
CA GLU A 329 30.20 -6.64 -16.34
C GLU A 329 30.35 -5.41 -15.41
N GLN A 330 29.52 -4.40 -15.62
CA GLN A 330 29.49 -3.18 -14.79
C GLN A 330 28.68 -3.41 -13.49
N LEU A 331 27.85 -4.45 -13.44
CA LEU A 331 26.89 -4.68 -12.36
C LEU A 331 27.44 -5.62 -11.27
N LYS A 332 28.22 -5.05 -10.35
CA LYS A 332 28.95 -5.84 -9.33
C LYS A 332 28.19 -6.06 -8.02
N SER A 333 27.44 -5.05 -7.58
CA SER A 333 26.84 -5.03 -6.24
C SER A 333 25.52 -5.80 -6.19
N PRO A 334 25.31 -6.70 -5.22
CA PRO A 334 24.00 -7.28 -4.93
C PRO A 334 23.17 -6.41 -3.96
N GLY A 335 23.64 -5.20 -3.66
CA GLY A 335 23.02 -4.27 -2.73
C GLY A 335 23.26 -4.61 -1.27
N ALA A 336 22.65 -3.82 -0.39
CA ALA A 336 22.84 -3.88 1.06
C ALA A 336 21.64 -3.28 1.80
N ALA A 337 21.60 -3.47 3.12
CA ALA A 337 20.60 -2.86 4.00
C ALA A 337 20.59 -1.32 3.89
N PHE A 338 21.76 -0.70 3.68
CA PHE A 338 21.89 0.69 3.28
C PHE A 338 22.96 0.83 2.20
N ILE A 339 22.65 1.56 1.13
CA ILE A 339 23.60 1.89 0.06
C ILE A 339 23.80 3.40 0.07
N ARG A 340 25.02 3.86 0.33
CA ARG A 340 25.36 5.26 0.15
C ARG A 340 25.33 5.59 -1.35
N ALA A 341 24.45 6.50 -1.73
CA ALA A 341 24.24 6.89 -3.12
C ALA A 341 23.61 8.28 -3.18
N ASP A 342 23.86 8.97 -4.29
CA ASP A 342 23.14 10.18 -4.65
C ASP A 342 21.94 9.81 -5.54
N VAL A 343 20.75 9.83 -4.95
CA VAL A 343 19.53 9.34 -5.59
C VAL A 343 18.96 10.46 -6.47
N LYS A 344 19.19 10.34 -7.78
CA LYS A 344 18.71 11.29 -8.79
C LYS A 344 17.78 10.58 -9.76
N PRO A 345 16.45 10.62 -9.52
CA PRO A 345 15.49 10.19 -10.52
C PRO A 345 15.62 11.01 -11.80
N ASP A 346 15.36 10.38 -12.94
CA ASP A 346 15.31 11.05 -14.23
C ASP A 346 14.13 12.03 -14.33
N ASP A 347 14.18 12.88 -15.37
CA ASP A 347 13.18 13.93 -15.61
C ASP A 347 11.80 13.39 -16.03
N THR A 348 11.67 12.08 -16.27
CA THR A 348 10.37 11.46 -16.54
C THR A 348 9.54 11.30 -15.27
N MET A 349 10.15 11.35 -14.09
CA MET A 349 9.43 11.26 -12.82
C MET A 349 8.65 12.56 -12.55
N PRO A 350 7.30 12.49 -12.39
CA PRO A 350 6.51 13.68 -12.09
C PRO A 350 7.00 14.38 -10.82
N MET A 351 7.06 15.71 -10.84
CA MET A 351 7.59 16.51 -9.73
C MET A 351 6.92 16.20 -8.38
N GLN A 352 5.60 15.98 -8.38
CA GLN A 352 4.87 15.58 -7.18
C GLN A 352 5.43 14.26 -6.60
N LEU A 353 5.65 13.26 -7.45
CA LEU A 353 6.15 11.95 -7.04
C LEU A 353 7.62 12.04 -6.60
N ARG A 354 8.44 12.83 -7.29
CA ARG A 354 9.83 13.10 -6.91
C ARG A 354 9.92 13.75 -5.53
N SER A 355 9.12 14.79 -5.28
CA SER A 355 9.05 15.48 -3.99
C SER A 355 8.47 14.62 -2.85
N TRP A 356 7.70 13.59 -3.22
CA TRP A 356 7.13 12.63 -2.28
C TRP A 356 8.14 11.56 -1.85
N TYR A 357 8.99 11.09 -2.78
CA TYR A 357 10.01 10.09 -2.46
C TYR A 357 11.22 10.65 -1.73
N LEU A 358 11.79 11.73 -2.25
CA LEU A 358 13.17 12.08 -1.91
C LEU A 358 13.29 12.75 -0.54
N ASP A 359 14.30 12.32 0.21
CA ASP A 359 14.82 12.97 1.41
C ASP A 359 16.34 13.12 1.26
N GLU A 360 16.79 14.35 0.96
CA GLU A 360 18.22 14.64 0.74
C GLU A 360 19.10 14.33 1.96
N ARG A 361 18.51 14.34 3.16
CA ARG A 361 19.24 14.05 4.39
C ARG A 361 19.54 12.57 4.55
N LEU A 362 18.83 11.69 3.82
CA LEU A 362 19.06 10.25 3.83
C LEU A 362 20.40 9.85 3.20
N ARG A 363 20.87 10.59 2.19
CA ARG A 363 22.17 10.38 1.51
C ARG A 363 22.44 8.93 1.08
N GLY A 364 21.40 8.24 0.65
CA GLY A 364 21.48 6.85 0.20
C GLY A 364 20.13 6.18 0.08
N VAL A 365 20.16 4.85 -0.04
CA VAL A 365 19.01 4.01 -0.30
C VAL A 365 18.88 2.97 0.80
N LEU A 366 17.74 2.95 1.48
CA LEU A 366 17.40 1.97 2.51
C LEU A 366 16.83 0.69 1.89
N GLN A 367 17.24 -0.46 2.41
CA GLN A 367 16.60 -1.77 2.18
C GLN A 367 16.55 -2.17 0.70
N HIS A 368 17.65 -1.90 -0.01
CA HIS A 368 17.82 -2.20 -1.43
C HIS A 368 18.88 -3.29 -1.58
N GLU A 369 18.46 -4.53 -1.33
CA GLU A 369 19.32 -5.71 -1.45
C GLU A 369 18.58 -6.86 -2.13
N THR A 370 19.33 -7.67 -2.86
CA THR A 370 18.75 -8.78 -3.63
C THR A 370 18.62 -10.06 -2.80
N ARG A 371 17.64 -10.89 -3.17
CA ARG A 371 17.55 -12.27 -2.68
C ARG A 371 18.40 -13.21 -3.52
N LYS A 372 18.66 -14.39 -2.96
CA LYS A 372 19.32 -15.47 -3.67
C LYS A 372 18.33 -16.14 -4.64
N HIS A 373 18.83 -16.51 -5.80
CA HIS A 373 18.10 -17.14 -6.90
C HIS A 373 18.88 -18.34 -7.44
N MET A 374 18.17 -19.30 -8.04
CA MET A 374 18.83 -20.39 -8.75
C MET A 374 19.35 -19.88 -10.11
N ARG A 375 20.42 -20.50 -10.63
CA ARG A 375 20.94 -20.18 -11.97
C ARG A 375 19.87 -20.23 -13.05
N SER A 376 19.00 -21.25 -13.02
CA SER A 376 17.91 -21.37 -13.98
C SER A 376 16.87 -20.26 -13.85
N ASP A 377 16.68 -19.68 -12.66
CA ASP A 377 15.82 -18.50 -12.49
C ASP A 377 16.41 -17.27 -13.16
N LEU A 378 17.73 -17.05 -13.08
CA LEU A 378 18.39 -15.95 -13.80
C LEU A 378 18.13 -16.04 -15.30
N HIS A 379 18.18 -17.26 -15.87
CA HIS A 379 17.90 -17.47 -17.29
C HIS A 379 16.44 -17.13 -17.63
N ARG A 380 15.48 -17.57 -16.79
CA ARG A 380 14.06 -17.23 -16.93
C ARG A 380 13.84 -15.72 -16.83
N TYR A 381 14.51 -15.05 -15.90
CA TYR A 381 14.36 -13.61 -15.68
C TYR A 381 14.93 -12.80 -16.83
N MET A 382 16.11 -13.18 -17.33
CA MET A 382 16.69 -12.52 -18.51
C MET A 382 15.77 -12.65 -19.72
N PHE A 383 15.26 -13.86 -19.97
CA PHE A 383 14.30 -14.10 -21.04
C PHE A 383 13.04 -13.25 -20.86
N ALA A 384 12.41 -13.29 -19.68
CA ALA A 384 11.17 -12.57 -19.42
C ALA A 384 11.34 -11.06 -19.61
N ALA A 385 12.43 -10.48 -19.10
CA ALA A 385 12.75 -9.07 -19.25
C ALA A 385 13.02 -8.69 -20.72
N CYS A 386 13.84 -9.47 -21.45
CA CYS A 386 14.10 -9.22 -22.87
C CYS A 386 12.83 -9.37 -23.72
N PHE A 387 11.98 -10.36 -23.42
CA PHE A 387 10.69 -10.54 -24.07
C PHE A 387 9.80 -9.31 -23.83
N SER A 388 9.70 -8.85 -22.58
CA SER A 388 8.87 -7.71 -22.23
C SER A 388 9.35 -6.41 -22.88
N GLU A 389 10.66 -6.19 -22.97
CA GLU A 389 11.22 -5.07 -23.73
C GLU A 389 10.90 -5.17 -25.23
N ALA A 390 10.93 -6.39 -25.78
CA ALA A 390 10.67 -6.63 -27.20
C ALA A 390 9.20 -6.52 -27.60
N GLN A 391 8.26 -6.83 -26.70
CA GLN A 391 6.84 -7.01 -27.00
C GLN A 391 5.90 -6.05 -26.25
N GLY A 392 6.37 -5.39 -25.19
CA GLY A 392 5.56 -4.47 -24.38
C GLY A 392 4.65 -5.14 -23.35
N TYR A 393 4.69 -6.46 -23.20
CA TYR A 393 3.95 -7.21 -22.18
C TYR A 393 4.79 -8.36 -21.60
N ALA A 394 4.43 -8.86 -20.42
CA ALA A 394 5.15 -9.97 -19.77
C ALA A 394 4.76 -11.33 -20.38
N PRO A 395 5.70 -12.25 -20.61
CA PRO A 395 5.35 -13.58 -21.11
C PRO A 395 4.69 -14.41 -20.01
N ASP A 396 3.65 -15.17 -20.36
CA ASP A 396 3.16 -16.29 -19.54
C ASP A 396 3.95 -17.57 -19.83
N ILE A 397 3.73 -18.62 -19.05
CA ILE A 397 4.46 -19.89 -19.14
C ILE A 397 4.40 -20.56 -20.52
N THR A 398 3.34 -20.34 -21.31
CA THR A 398 3.15 -20.95 -22.64
C THR A 398 4.09 -20.35 -23.69
N ILE A 399 4.58 -19.14 -23.44
CA ILE A 399 5.53 -18.42 -24.30
C ILE A 399 6.98 -18.83 -24.01
N PHE A 400 7.26 -19.38 -22.82
CA PHE A 400 8.63 -19.71 -22.43
C PHE A 400 9.25 -20.79 -23.36
N PRO A 401 10.53 -20.63 -23.73
CA PRO A 401 11.31 -21.67 -24.39
C PRO A 401 11.24 -22.99 -23.61
N PRO A 402 11.18 -24.15 -24.27
CA PRO A 402 11.03 -25.44 -23.58
C PRO A 402 12.07 -25.70 -22.49
N ARG A 403 13.32 -25.25 -22.69
CA ARG A 403 14.42 -25.41 -21.72
C ARG A 403 14.32 -24.52 -20.49
N LEU A 404 13.41 -23.53 -20.50
CA LEU A 404 13.18 -22.60 -19.40
C LEU A 404 11.93 -22.96 -18.59
N LEU A 405 11.19 -23.98 -18.99
CA LEU A 405 10.04 -24.45 -18.22
C LEU A 405 10.50 -25.09 -16.90
N PRO A 406 9.71 -25.04 -15.82
CA PRO A 406 9.99 -25.81 -14.60
C PRO A 406 9.73 -27.31 -14.82
N ASP A 407 10.50 -28.15 -14.14
CA ASP A 407 10.47 -29.63 -14.28
C ASP A 407 9.13 -30.30 -13.90
N HIS A 408 8.18 -29.56 -13.31
CA HIS A 408 6.92 -30.08 -12.78
C HIS A 408 5.67 -29.45 -13.41
N VAL A 409 5.78 -28.79 -14.57
CA VAL A 409 4.61 -28.25 -15.27
C VAL A 409 4.17 -29.23 -16.35
N ASN A 410 3.02 -29.88 -16.15
CA ASN A 410 2.28 -30.52 -17.23
C ASN A 410 1.66 -29.39 -18.07
N ILE A 411 2.31 -29.04 -19.18
CA ILE A 411 1.87 -27.96 -20.09
C ILE A 411 0.74 -28.44 -21.01
N ASP A 412 0.45 -29.74 -21.00
CA ASP A 412 -0.55 -30.39 -21.84
C ASP A 412 -1.99 -30.28 -21.30
N GLU A 413 -2.23 -29.50 -20.24
CA GLU A 413 -3.59 -29.16 -19.76
C GLU A 413 -4.05 -27.83 -20.40
N ASP A 414 -5.34 -27.71 -20.77
CA ASP A 414 -5.91 -26.50 -21.41
C ASP A 414 -5.77 -25.21 -20.53
N ASP A 415 -5.57 -25.38 -19.22
CA ASP A 415 -5.32 -24.30 -18.26
C ASP A 415 -4.22 -24.68 -17.25
N PRO A 416 -2.92 -24.58 -17.61
CA PRO A 416 -1.85 -24.96 -16.70
C PRO A 416 -1.90 -24.14 -15.40
N PRO A 417 -1.80 -24.78 -14.22
CA PRO A 417 -1.76 -24.05 -12.96
C PRO A 417 -0.53 -23.11 -12.93
N PHE A 418 -0.73 -21.88 -12.46
CA PHE A 418 0.32 -20.84 -12.34
C PHE A 418 0.90 -20.31 -13.67
N LYS A 419 0.05 -20.05 -14.68
CA LYS A 419 0.42 -19.37 -15.95
C LYS A 419 1.38 -18.18 -15.78
N ASP A 420 1.14 -17.37 -14.74
CA ASP A 420 1.90 -16.14 -14.45
C ASP A 420 3.07 -16.34 -13.44
N ARG A 421 3.57 -17.57 -13.24
CA ARG A 421 4.58 -17.85 -12.20
C ARG A 421 5.83 -16.96 -12.30
N PHE A 422 6.30 -16.69 -13.52
CA PHE A 422 7.48 -15.86 -13.78
C PHE A 422 7.07 -14.54 -14.43
N LYS A 423 6.57 -13.60 -13.62
CA LYS A 423 6.04 -12.33 -14.11
C LYS A 423 7.04 -11.19 -13.93
N VAL A 424 7.55 -10.71 -15.06
CA VAL A 424 8.29 -9.44 -15.12
C VAL A 424 7.34 -8.27 -15.03
N GLN A 425 7.73 -7.26 -14.25
CA GLN A 425 7.01 -6.00 -14.22
C GLN A 425 7.35 -5.23 -15.50
N VAL A 426 6.36 -4.92 -16.32
CA VAL A 426 6.57 -4.23 -17.60
C VAL A 426 7.12 -2.83 -17.34
N GLY A 427 8.32 -2.53 -17.84
CA GLY A 427 9.05 -1.31 -17.51
C GLY A 427 8.31 -0.01 -17.84
N HIS A 428 7.54 -0.02 -18.94
CA HIS A 428 6.82 1.15 -19.48
C HIS A 428 5.36 1.27 -19.01
N ALA A 429 4.89 0.36 -18.15
CA ALA A 429 3.55 0.37 -17.59
C ALA A 429 3.59 0.49 -16.06
N PRO A 430 2.48 0.79 -15.37
CA PRO A 430 2.38 0.61 -13.92
C PRO A 430 2.69 -0.84 -13.53
N SER A 431 3.20 -1.06 -12.31
CA SER A 431 3.44 -2.43 -11.84
C SER A 431 2.13 -3.18 -11.61
N SER A 432 2.21 -4.50 -11.59
CA SER A 432 1.15 -5.32 -10.99
C SER A 432 0.96 -4.97 -9.50
N THR A 433 -0.20 -5.33 -8.93
CA THR A 433 -0.48 -5.11 -7.51
C THR A 433 0.59 -5.78 -6.64
N VAL A 434 1.29 -5.02 -5.80
CA VAL A 434 2.21 -5.55 -4.78
C VAL A 434 1.39 -6.21 -3.68
N VAL A 435 1.39 -7.54 -3.63
CA VAL A 435 0.67 -8.32 -2.62
C VAL A 435 1.57 -8.73 -1.46
N ALA A 436 1.00 -8.93 -0.27
CA ALA A 436 1.74 -9.40 0.91
C ALA A 436 2.38 -10.80 0.71
N HIS A 437 1.92 -11.54 -0.30
CA HIS A 437 2.49 -12.84 -0.68
C HIS A 437 3.81 -12.73 -1.47
N ILE A 438 4.26 -11.54 -1.87
CA ILE A 438 5.59 -11.34 -2.48
C ILE A 438 6.72 -11.94 -1.63
N LYS A 439 6.50 -12.03 -0.31
CA LYS A 439 7.39 -12.72 0.64
C LYS A 439 7.65 -14.21 0.32
N LYS A 440 6.70 -14.87 -0.36
CA LYS A 440 6.77 -16.29 -0.77
C LYS A 440 6.98 -16.43 -2.27
N ASP A 441 6.37 -15.56 -3.08
CA ASP A 441 6.38 -15.66 -4.54
C ASP A 441 7.14 -14.50 -5.18
N GLY A 442 8.47 -14.53 -5.06
CA GLY A 442 9.34 -13.54 -5.68
C GLY A 442 9.40 -13.64 -7.22
N HIS A 443 8.97 -14.77 -7.79
CA HIS A 443 8.98 -14.99 -9.24
C HIS A 443 7.88 -14.17 -9.95
N TYR A 444 6.84 -13.75 -9.23
CA TYR A 444 5.79 -12.87 -9.74
C TYR A 444 6.22 -11.40 -9.87
N TYR A 445 7.39 -11.03 -9.35
CA TYR A 445 7.87 -9.64 -9.30
C TYR A 445 9.30 -9.54 -9.82
N ILE A 446 9.51 -9.94 -11.07
CA ILE A 446 10.82 -9.85 -11.72
C ILE A 446 11.08 -8.39 -12.12
N HIS A 447 12.30 -7.92 -11.87
CA HIS A 447 12.75 -6.59 -12.24
C HIS A 447 12.77 -6.40 -13.78
N PRO A 448 12.32 -5.24 -14.32
CA PRO A 448 12.22 -5.03 -15.77
C PRO A 448 13.55 -5.03 -16.53
N ASP A 449 14.64 -4.62 -15.88
CA ASP A 449 15.96 -4.53 -16.51
C ASP A 449 16.56 -5.93 -16.74
N PRO A 450 16.81 -6.32 -18.02
CA PRO A 450 17.37 -7.62 -18.36
C PRO A 450 18.77 -7.89 -17.81
N ILE A 451 19.52 -6.86 -17.38
CA ILE A 451 20.87 -7.01 -16.83
C ILE A 451 20.80 -7.47 -15.37
N GLN A 452 19.72 -7.13 -14.66
CA GLN A 452 19.65 -7.30 -13.21
C GLN A 452 19.19 -8.71 -12.78
N CYS A 453 18.41 -9.40 -13.62
CA CYS A 453 17.98 -10.80 -13.48
C CYS A 453 17.65 -11.20 -12.05
N ARG A 454 16.67 -10.52 -11.44
CA ARG A 454 16.29 -10.67 -10.03
C ARG A 454 14.83 -10.35 -9.81
N SER A 455 14.30 -10.74 -8.65
CA SER A 455 13.06 -10.14 -8.17
C SER A 455 13.28 -8.72 -7.67
N LEU A 456 12.20 -7.95 -7.54
CA LEU A 456 12.22 -6.64 -6.89
C LEU A 456 12.75 -6.75 -5.45
N THR A 457 13.40 -5.69 -4.98
CA THR A 457 13.83 -5.52 -3.59
C THR A 457 12.71 -4.93 -2.73
N VAL A 458 12.93 -4.89 -1.41
CA VAL A 458 12.02 -4.23 -0.46
C VAL A 458 11.84 -2.75 -0.81
N ARG A 459 12.93 -2.01 -1.06
CA ARG A 459 12.87 -0.61 -1.52
C ARG A 459 12.05 -0.41 -2.79
N GLU A 460 12.23 -1.26 -3.80
CA GLU A 460 11.50 -1.11 -5.06
C GLU A 460 10.01 -1.38 -4.88
N ALA A 461 9.65 -2.42 -4.13
CA ALA A 461 8.27 -2.68 -3.75
C ALA A 461 7.66 -1.51 -2.95
N ALA A 462 8.43 -0.92 -2.04
CA ALA A 462 8.03 0.24 -1.25
C ALA A 462 7.79 1.47 -2.13
N ARG A 463 8.69 1.75 -3.10
CA ARG A 463 8.48 2.83 -4.08
C ARG A 463 7.27 2.58 -4.94
N LEU A 464 7.03 1.38 -5.45
CA LEU A 464 5.83 1.08 -6.24
C LEU A 464 4.52 1.24 -5.42
N GLN A 465 4.60 1.05 -4.10
CA GLN A 465 3.54 1.40 -3.15
C GLN A 465 3.56 2.88 -2.73
N THR A 466 4.41 3.73 -3.28
CA THR A 466 4.56 5.16 -2.95
C THR A 466 4.97 5.45 -1.51
N PHE A 467 5.70 4.55 -0.84
CA PHE A 467 6.35 4.91 0.42
C PHE A 467 7.53 5.86 0.16
N PRO A 468 7.71 6.92 0.97
CA PRO A 468 8.90 7.77 0.92
C PRO A 468 10.21 6.97 1.07
N ASP A 469 11.30 7.49 0.50
CA ASP A 469 12.60 6.78 0.53
C ASP A 469 13.19 6.67 1.94
N ASN A 470 12.82 7.59 2.83
CA ASN A 470 13.20 7.55 4.25
C ASN A 470 12.29 6.65 5.11
N TYR A 471 11.30 5.98 4.53
CA TYR A 471 10.46 5.04 5.26
C TYR A 471 11.23 3.73 5.49
N PHE A 472 11.53 3.42 6.76
CA PHE A 472 12.26 2.21 7.16
C PHE A 472 11.29 1.15 7.70
N PHE A 473 11.35 -0.06 7.15
CA PHE A 473 10.49 -1.18 7.57
C PHE A 473 11.23 -2.10 8.54
N GLU A 474 10.71 -2.27 9.75
CA GLU A 474 11.29 -3.14 10.77
C GLU A 474 11.05 -4.63 10.47
N GLY A 475 11.90 -5.49 11.05
CA GLY A 475 11.80 -6.95 10.95
C GLY A 475 12.56 -7.58 9.78
N SER A 476 12.33 -8.87 9.57
CA SER A 476 12.93 -9.65 8.49
C SER A 476 12.42 -9.23 7.12
N ARG A 477 13.18 -9.52 6.06
CA ARG A 477 12.78 -9.23 4.67
C ARG A 477 11.39 -9.76 4.32
N THR A 478 11.03 -10.94 4.82
CA THR A 478 9.71 -11.58 4.64
C THR A 478 8.59 -10.76 5.27
N GLU A 479 8.83 -10.20 6.46
CA GLU A 479 7.87 -9.36 7.18
C GLU A 479 7.76 -7.98 6.52
N GLN A 480 8.88 -7.38 6.09
CA GLN A 480 8.91 -6.11 5.37
C GLN A 480 8.05 -6.17 4.10
N TYR A 481 8.19 -7.23 3.31
CA TYR A 481 7.34 -7.48 2.13
C TYR A 481 5.86 -7.64 2.49
N GLY A 482 5.56 -8.32 3.60
CA GLY A 482 4.20 -8.45 4.10
C GLY A 482 3.57 -7.10 4.45
N GLN A 483 4.32 -6.25 5.16
CA GLN A 483 3.94 -4.89 5.52
C GLN A 483 3.63 -4.05 4.28
N ILE A 484 4.57 -3.98 3.32
CA ILE A 484 4.41 -3.21 2.08
C ILE A 484 3.20 -3.69 1.27
N GLY A 485 3.01 -5.00 1.13
CA GLY A 485 1.92 -5.56 0.34
C GLY A 485 0.52 -5.37 0.97
N ASN A 486 0.44 -5.29 2.30
CA ASN A 486 -0.82 -5.02 3.01
C ASN A 486 -1.21 -3.54 3.02
N ALA A 487 -0.25 -2.62 2.87
CA ALA A 487 -0.50 -1.20 2.99
C ALA A 487 -1.36 -0.61 1.85
N VAL A 488 -2.00 0.51 2.16
CA VAL A 488 -2.52 1.47 1.17
C VAL A 488 -1.36 2.33 0.67
N PRO A 489 -1.27 2.65 -0.65
CA PRO A 489 -0.23 3.54 -1.13
C PRO A 489 -0.29 4.92 -0.45
N PRO A 490 0.77 5.39 0.24
CA PRO A 490 0.72 6.66 0.98
C PRO A 490 0.38 7.88 0.14
N LEU A 491 0.85 7.95 -1.12
CA LEU A 491 0.51 9.07 -2.00
C LEU A 491 -0.98 9.06 -2.39
N LEU A 492 -1.59 7.88 -2.54
CA LEU A 492 -3.03 7.76 -2.78
C LEU A 492 -3.79 8.23 -1.54
N ALA A 493 -3.37 7.76 -0.37
CA ALA A 493 -3.95 8.19 0.91
C ALA A 493 -3.84 9.71 1.11
N SER A 494 -2.74 10.35 0.67
CA SER A 494 -2.59 11.81 0.67
C SER A 494 -3.61 12.49 -0.24
N LYS A 495 -3.86 11.95 -1.44
CA LYS A 495 -4.89 12.49 -2.35
C LYS A 495 -6.29 12.38 -1.75
N ILE A 496 -6.61 11.25 -1.11
CA ILE A 496 -7.86 11.05 -0.36
C ILE A 496 -7.98 12.07 0.79
N ALA A 497 -6.91 12.23 1.57
CA ALA A 497 -6.86 13.16 2.69
C ALA A 497 -7.09 14.62 2.24
N LYS A 498 -6.60 15.03 1.06
CA LYS A 498 -6.89 16.36 0.49
C LYS A 498 -8.37 16.57 0.20
N VAL A 499 -9.08 15.56 -0.29
CA VAL A 499 -10.54 15.62 -0.49
C VAL A 499 -11.25 15.80 0.85
N ILE A 500 -10.89 15.00 1.84
CA ILE A 500 -11.50 15.06 3.18
C ILE A 500 -11.19 16.38 3.86
N TYR A 501 -9.97 16.89 3.73
CA TYR A 501 -9.59 18.20 4.26
C TYR A 501 -10.40 19.33 3.62
N ARG A 502 -10.62 19.29 2.30
CA ARG A 502 -11.51 20.23 1.60
C ARG A 502 -12.92 20.19 2.18
N PHE A 503 -13.45 19.00 2.46
CA PHE A 503 -14.77 18.84 3.10
C PHE A 503 -14.79 19.44 4.51
N LEU A 504 -13.85 19.04 5.38
CA LEU A 504 -13.79 19.50 6.76
C LEU A 504 -13.60 21.03 6.87
N SER A 505 -12.91 21.62 5.89
CA SER A 505 -12.67 23.08 5.82
C SER A 505 -13.78 23.86 5.10
N SER A 506 -14.82 23.17 4.61
CA SER A 506 -15.92 23.85 3.92
C SER A 506 -16.82 24.59 4.92
N PRO A 507 -17.34 25.79 4.58
CA PRO A 507 -18.26 26.52 5.43
C PRO A 507 -19.49 25.67 5.76
N ARG A 508 -19.86 25.66 7.05
CA ARG A 508 -21.07 24.99 7.54
C ARG A 508 -22.17 26.02 7.78
N GLN A 509 -23.40 25.72 7.37
CA GLN A 509 -24.56 26.51 7.78
C GLN A 509 -24.88 26.22 9.26
N ALA A 510 -25.31 27.24 9.99
CA ALA A 510 -25.85 27.05 11.32
C ALA A 510 -27.06 26.08 11.24
N PRO A 511 -27.26 25.20 12.23
CA PRO A 511 -28.45 24.38 12.29
C PRO A 511 -29.68 25.29 12.19
N ARG A 512 -30.56 25.06 11.21
CA ARG A 512 -31.87 25.73 11.22
C ARG A 512 -32.54 25.30 12.51
N GLN A 513 -32.76 26.22 13.45
CA GLN A 513 -33.73 26.01 14.50
C GLN A 513 -35.04 25.68 13.78
N LEU A 514 -35.56 24.48 14.00
CA LEU A 514 -36.92 24.13 13.59
C LEU A 514 -37.82 25.16 14.25
N GLY A 515 -38.25 26.14 13.45
CA GLY A 515 -39.04 27.26 13.91
C GLY A 515 -40.29 26.74 14.59
N GLU A 516 -40.54 27.28 15.77
CA GLU A 516 -41.86 27.32 16.37
C GLU A 516 -42.86 27.66 15.27
N THR A 517 -43.75 26.72 15.00
CA THR A 517 -44.90 26.91 14.13
C THR A 517 -45.69 28.11 14.66
N GLY A 518 -45.59 29.25 13.96
CA GLY A 518 -46.39 30.43 14.25
C GLY A 518 -47.87 30.07 14.27
N GLY A 519 -48.49 30.19 15.45
CA GLY A 519 -49.94 30.21 15.57
C GLY A 519 -50.51 31.43 14.85
N PRO A 520 -51.77 31.35 14.36
CA PRO A 520 -52.37 32.43 13.58
C PRO A 520 -52.57 33.67 14.46
N PRO A 521 -52.53 34.88 13.87
CA PRO A 521 -52.76 36.11 14.62
C PRO A 521 -54.22 36.16 15.08
N ILE A 522 -54.41 36.30 16.39
CA ILE A 522 -55.72 36.61 16.98
C ILE A 522 -56.05 38.06 16.61
N SER A 523 -57.06 38.25 15.77
CA SER A 523 -57.65 39.55 15.49
C SER A 523 -58.52 39.97 16.68
N SER A 524 -58.21 41.14 17.24
CA SER A 524 -59.02 41.90 18.20
C SER A 524 -60.27 42.49 17.56
#